data_AF-A0A955WQ31-F1
#
_entry.id   AF-A0A955WQ31-F1
#
_cell.length_a   1.000
_cell.length_b   1.000
_cell.length_c   1.000
_cell.angle_alpha   90.00
_cell.angle_beta   90.00
_cell.angle_gamma   90.00
#
_symmetry.space_group_name_H-M   'P 1'
#
loop_
_entity.id
_entity.type
_entity.pdbx_description
1 polymer ?
#
loop_
_entity_poly.entity_id
_entity_poly.type
_entity_poly.pdbx_seq_one_letter_code
_entity_poly.pdbx_strand_id
1 'polypeptide(L)'
;VLPDILANAGGVTVSYFEWLQNRRAEQWTEEDVELRLERMMQRAYATMRRLREERGVDNRTACHVHALSRIQAVYHERGIFP
;
A
#
# COMPACT_ATOMS: atom_id res chain seq x y z
N VAL A 1 3.75 13.70 11.96
CA VAL A 1 3.70 12.32 12.50
C VAL A 1 3.39 11.36 11.37
N LEU A 2 4.16 10.29 11.20
CA LEU A 2 3.86 9.23 10.22
C LEU A 2 2.80 8.28 10.82
N PRO A 3 1.79 7.88 10.05
CA PRO A 3 0.81 6.91 10.54
C PRO A 3 1.44 5.52 10.61
N ASP A 4 1.17 4.83 11.72
CA ASP A 4 1.53 3.43 12.00
C ASP A 4 1.19 2.47 10.86
N ILE A 5 0.00 2.61 10.26
CA ILE A 5 -0.47 1.80 9.12
C ILE A 5 0.52 1.85 7.95
N LEU A 6 1.15 3.01 7.71
CA LEU A 6 2.15 3.16 6.67
C LEU A 6 3.53 2.74 7.17
N ALA A 7 3.94 3.24 8.34
CA ALA A 7 5.28 3.02 8.87
C ALA A 7 5.61 1.53 9.08
N ASN A 8 4.62 0.73 9.46
CA ASN A 8 4.78 -0.70 9.75
C ASN A 8 4.39 -1.60 8.56
N ALA A 9 4.07 -1.03 7.39
CA ALA A 9 3.59 -1.78 6.23
C ALA A 9 4.68 -2.63 5.54
N GLY A 10 5.95 -2.47 5.93
CA GLY A 10 7.06 -3.20 5.31
C GLY A 10 6.92 -4.71 5.43
N GLY A 11 6.58 -5.21 6.63
CA GLY A 11 6.41 -6.65 6.86
C GLY A 11 5.34 -7.27 5.97
N VAL A 12 4.14 -6.67 5.93
CA VAL A 12 3.04 -7.16 5.08
C VAL A 12 3.37 -7.05 3.58
N THR A 13 4.14 -6.04 3.19
CA THR A 13 4.58 -5.86 1.80
C THR A 13 5.55 -6.97 1.38
N VAL A 14 6.52 -7.32 2.23
CA VAL A 14 7.45 -8.42 1.96
C VAL A 14 6.74 -9.78 2.01
N SER A 15 5.79 -10.00 2.91
CA SER A 15 4.94 -11.21 2.89
C SER A 15 4.13 -11.33 1.59
N TYR A 16 3.67 -10.21 1.01
CA TYR A 16 3.04 -10.22 -0.30
C TYR A 16 4.03 -10.61 -1.43
N PHE A 17 5.29 -10.16 -1.35
CA PHE A 17 6.32 -10.58 -2.29
C PHE A 17 6.66 -12.07 -2.17
N GLU A 18 6.71 -12.61 -0.95
CA GLU A 18 6.86 -14.05 -0.71
C GLU A 18 5.74 -14.85 -1.38
N TRP A 19 4.48 -14.44 -1.17
CA TRP A 19 3.34 -15.06 -1.84
C TRP A 19 3.45 -15.02 -3.37
N LEU A 20 3.90 -13.90 -3.94
CA LEU A 20 4.06 -13.75 -5.37
C LEU A 20 5.18 -14.63 -5.95
N GLN A 21 6.32 -14.71 -5.25
CA GLN A 21 7.44 -15.59 -5.58
C GLN A 21 7.00 -17.06 -5.57
N ASN A 22 6.30 -17.49 -4.52
CA ASN A 22 5.78 -18.86 -4.39
C ASN A 22 4.82 -19.23 -5.52
N ARG A 23 3.94 -18.31 -5.93
CA ARG A 23 3.02 -18.53 -7.04
C ARG A 23 3.69 -18.67 -8.40
N ARG A 24 4.91 -18.16 -8.55
CA ARG A 24 5.67 -18.18 -9.81
C ARG A 24 6.86 -19.13 -9.80
N ALA A 25 7.11 -19.77 -8.65
CA ALA A 25 8.34 -20.53 -8.41
C ALA A 25 9.61 -19.73 -8.75
N GLU A 26 9.58 -18.43 -8.44
CA GLU A 26 10.72 -17.52 -8.61
C GLU A 26 11.43 -17.31 -7.27
N GLN A 27 12.73 -17.06 -7.31
CA GLN A 27 13.49 -16.56 -6.17
C GLN A 27 14.11 -15.22 -6.54
N TRP A 28 13.93 -14.23 -5.68
CA TRP A 28 14.52 -12.91 -5.84
C TRP A 28 15.67 -12.73 -4.84
N THR A 29 16.64 -11.89 -5.19
CA THR A 29 17.71 -11.54 -4.25
C THR A 29 17.18 -10.59 -3.18
N GLU A 30 17.95 -10.41 -2.10
CA GLU A 30 17.63 -9.43 -1.06
C GLU A 30 17.52 -8.02 -1.65
N GLU A 31 18.44 -7.66 -2.55
CA GLU A 31 18.46 -6.35 -3.23
C GLU A 31 17.22 -6.13 -4.10
N ASP A 32 16.74 -7.17 -4.79
CA ASP A 32 15.51 -7.10 -5.58
C ASP A 32 14.29 -6.84 -4.68
N VAL A 33 14.23 -7.51 -3.52
CA VAL A 33 13.16 -7.33 -2.54
C VAL A 33 13.21 -5.93 -1.94
N GLU A 34 14.40 -5.48 -1.52
CA GLU A 34 14.65 -4.15 -0.93
C GLU A 34 14.22 -3.04 -1.90
N LEU A 35 14.66 -3.11 -3.16
CA LEU A 35 14.32 -2.11 -4.19
C LEU A 35 12.82 -2.06 -4.49
N ARG A 36 12.15 -3.21 -4.50
CA ARG A 36 10.69 -3.29 -4.69
C ARG A 36 9.95 -2.74 -3.47
N LEU A 37 10.42 -3.05 -2.27
CA LEU A 37 9.86 -2.55 -1.02
C LEU A 37 9.97 -1.03 -0.96
N GLU A 38 11.16 -0.48 -1.20
CA GLU A 38 11.41 0.97 -1.22
C GLU A 38 10.45 1.69 -2.18
N ARG A 39 10.34 1.19 -3.41
CA ARG A 39 9.43 1.77 -4.43
C ARG A 39 7.97 1.76 -3.98
N MET A 40 7.50 0.67 -3.37
CA MET A 40 6.13 0.57 -2.87
C MET A 40 5.87 1.52 -1.70
N MET A 41 6.79 1.59 -0.74
CA MET A 41 6.69 2.46 0.43
C MET A 41 6.72 3.94 0.04
N GLN A 42 7.62 4.34 -0.87
CA GLN A 42 7.70 5.71 -1.39
C GLN A 42 6.42 6.11 -2.13
N ARG A 43 5.87 5.23 -2.97
CA ARG A 43 4.61 5.49 -3.69
C ARG A 43 3.43 5.65 -2.72
N ALA A 44 3.34 4.82 -1.69
CA ALA A 44 2.31 4.91 -0.67
C ALA A 44 2.41 6.22 0.12
N TYR A 45 3.62 6.61 0.52
CA TYR A 45 3.88 7.88 1.19
C TYR A 45 3.53 9.09 0.32
N ALA A 46 3.97 9.10 -0.94
CA ALA A 46 3.68 10.19 -1.88
C ALA A 46 2.15 10.35 -2.09
N THR A 47 1.42 9.25 -2.18
CA THR A 47 -0.04 9.28 -2.34
C THR A 47 -0.74 9.81 -1.08
N MET A 48 -0.31 9.37 0.11
CA MET A 48 -0.84 9.88 1.38
C MET A 48 -0.58 11.38 1.53
N ARG A 49 0.64 11.83 1.21
CA ARG A 49 1.01 13.24 1.24
C ARG A 49 0.16 14.09 0.32
N ARG A 50 -0.05 13.63 -0.92
CA ARG A 50 -0.91 14.31 -1.88
C ARG A 50 -2.35 14.44 -1.36
N LEU A 51 -2.93 13.34 -0.86
CA LEU A 51 -4.29 13.36 -0.32
C LEU A 51 -4.43 14.25 0.92
N ARG A 52 -3.40 14.29 1.77
CA ARG A 52 -3.33 15.20 2.92
C ARG A 52 -3.44 16.66 2.45
N GLU A 53 -2.65 17.04 1.43
CA GLU A 53 -2.65 18.39 0.87
C GLU A 53 -3.98 18.72 0.16
N GLU A 54 -4.50 17.80 -0.66
CA GLU A 54 -5.76 17.97 -1.40
C GLU A 54 -6.99 18.11 -0.49
N ARG A 55 -7.00 17.40 0.65
CA ARG A 55 -8.16 17.33 1.57
C ARG A 55 -8.01 18.20 2.81
N GLY A 56 -6.83 18.75 3.07
CA GLY A 56 -6.56 19.56 4.26
C GLY A 56 -6.67 18.80 5.59
N VAL A 57 -6.38 17.49 5.59
CA VAL A 57 -6.50 16.61 6.77
C VAL A 57 -5.13 16.20 7.33
N ASP A 58 -5.09 15.52 8.47
CA ASP A 58 -3.85 14.96 9.01
C ASP A 58 -3.41 13.68 8.26
N ASN A 59 -2.15 13.27 8.45
CA ASN A 59 -1.57 12.12 7.74
C ASN A 59 -2.30 10.79 8.01
N ARG A 60 -2.81 10.58 9.24
CA ARG A 60 -3.53 9.34 9.60
C ARG A 60 -4.86 9.30 8.88
N THR A 61 -5.62 10.40 8.91
CA THR A 61 -6.86 10.53 8.16
C THR A 61 -6.64 10.39 6.65
N ALA A 62 -5.61 11.02 6.08
CA ALA A 62 -5.27 10.88 4.66
C ALA A 62 -4.97 9.43 4.27
N CYS A 63 -4.28 8.67 5.13
CA CYS A 63 -3.99 7.26 4.91
C CYS A 63 -5.27 6.41 4.90
N HIS A 64 -6.21 6.67 5.80
CA HIS A 64 -7.51 6.00 5.81
C HIS A 64 -8.36 6.36 4.60
N VAL A 65 -8.39 7.63 4.20
CA VAL A 65 -9.06 8.08 2.97
C VAL A 65 -8.53 7.32 1.77
N HIS A 66 -7.20 7.16 1.66
CA HIS A 66 -6.61 6.39 0.57
C HIS A 66 -7.07 4.93 0.56
N ALA A 67 -7.01 4.26 1.72
CA ALA A 67 -7.39 2.86 1.86
C ALA A 67 -8.86 2.64 1.50
N LEU A 68 -9.77 3.44 2.08
CA LEU A 68 -11.20 3.33 1.84
C LEU A 68 -11.58 3.66 0.39
N SER A 69 -10.97 4.68 -0.21
CA SER A 69 -11.24 5.04 -1.61
C SER A 69 -10.90 3.90 -2.57
N ARG A 70 -9.81 3.16 -2.31
CA ARG A 70 -9.45 1.99 -3.13
C ARG A 70 -10.45 0.84 -2.98
N ILE A 71 -10.90 0.57 -1.74
CA ILE A 71 -11.90 -0.46 -1.47
C ILE A 71 -13.22 -0.10 -2.13
N GLN A 72 -13.68 1.16 -1.95
CA GLN A 72 -14.90 1.68 -2.54
C GLN A 72 -14.91 1.57 -4.06
N ALA A 73 -13.80 1.91 -4.74
CA ALA A 73 -13.69 1.80 -6.18
C ALA A 73 -13.93 0.35 -6.66
N VAL A 74 -13.31 -0.63 -6.00
CA VAL A 74 -13.50 -2.06 -6.33
C VAL A 74 -14.93 -2.51 -6.11
N TYR A 75 -15.56 -2.10 -5.01
CA TYR A 75 -16.97 -2.41 -4.75
C TYR A 75 -17.92 -1.78 -5.77
N HIS A 76 -17.61 -0.56 -6.23
CA HIS A 76 -18.41 0.11 -7.26
C HIS A 76 -18.25 -0.57 -8.63
N GLU A 77 -17.06 -1.07 -8.96
CA GLU A 77 -16.82 -1.78 -10.23
C GLU A 77 -17.41 -3.19 -10.26
N ARG A 78 -17.29 -3.94 -9.15
CA ARG A 78 -17.71 -5.35 -9.09
C ARG A 78 -19.14 -5.55 -8.59
N GLY A 79 -19.73 -4.52 -8.00
CA GLY A 79 -20.97 -4.65 -7.24
C GLY A 79 -20.77 -5.45 -5.94
N ILE A 80 -21.84 -5.58 -5.18
CA ILE A 80 -21.92 -6.47 -4.01
C ILE A 80 -22.85 -7.61 -4.42
N PHE A 81 -22.26 -8.77 -4.69
CA PHE A 81 -22.97 -10.01 -4.98
C PHE A 81 -22.92 -10.92 -3.74
N PRO A 82 -23.98 -11.67 -3.41
CA PRO A 82 -23.81 -12.98 -2.80
C PRO A 82 -23.25 -13.95 -3.83
#